data_AF-A0A840G0N2-F1
#
_entry.id   AF-A0A840G0N2-F1
#
_cell.length_a   1.000
_cell.length_b   1.000
_cell.length_c   1.000
_cell.angle_alpha   90.00
_cell.angle_beta   90.00
_cell.angle_gamma   90.00
#
_symmetry.space_group_name_H-M   'P 1'
#
loop_
_entity.id
_entity.type
_entity.pdbx_description
1 polymer ?
#
loop_
_entity_poly.entity_id
_entity_poly.type
_entity_poly.pdbx_seq_one_letter_code
_entity_poly.pdbx_strand_id
1 'polypeptide(L)'
;MSSNKFQIGKCAFEFAPDTHVVFEDGGMSFELKARPVAFDKALHAPPFDPEGSDNPAPGQVAPSFRSSTFHFHDNHDTPHRRVRYLKDQPTHGFYLWEKGFDFGTRFFGEIDLQPDRIEMHGLLRHDYETDEEGVAVDVVWHCTPGEVKLRAHTYGSFDEAMAAPPERVRRLIISHWDAVWREELLRFTQLEFLSMEDLWTGNPEKAVTALPESLCTLTRLRELHLRSRHIARLPESLGTLESLEVLSLQYCQIETLPDSIGELVHLQRLLLDGNQLKTLPESVGHLPALQLLSINRNPFESLPASLRNIAKVNIERKNEALFRDIRYRPDVEVAIDREAFMARNSPRHVALLSDALARHDLKAYEGPLRRHARQALRLRTTEPEDHATPGSTRIGGTPDLPPGIDYPATDGKLWRFYAQIDLAEIAGLQSWLPRTGRLYFFGEGQEEGDGVRVLHSNAPAADLQPYAWPEGAEFADGSDVSDAHEGYKVRIDATVSLPNLYNAGGGRLSGEDASLLEIDRDDKLQEAYWALEAELAGDGERRNGAHLMNAHVFTQHENPQEQASRERGGLPQEWINLLTLDSDNKPGFCFWDAGTFTFSIHEKDLALGDFSRVHWSLESS
;
A
#
# COMPACT_ATOMS: atom_id res chain seq x y z
N MET A 1 -10.50 -51.42 6.66
CA MET A 1 -10.71 -49.97 6.76
C MET A 1 -10.61 -49.64 8.23
N SER A 2 -9.46 -49.15 8.67
CA SER A 2 -9.28 -48.68 10.04
C SER A 2 -10.21 -47.47 10.24
N SER A 3 -11.09 -47.57 11.24
CA SER A 3 -12.19 -46.63 11.45
C SER A 3 -11.72 -45.43 12.26
N ASN A 4 -12.04 -44.22 11.80
CA ASN A 4 -11.88 -43.00 12.60
C ASN A 4 -12.55 -43.19 13.97
N LYS A 5 -11.90 -42.68 15.02
CA LYS A 5 -12.34 -42.78 16.41
C LYS A 5 -12.29 -41.39 17.04
N PHE A 6 -13.37 -40.98 17.70
CA PHE A 6 -13.41 -39.78 18.52
C PHE A 6 -14.03 -40.16 19.86
N GLN A 7 -13.21 -40.43 20.87
CA GLN A 7 -13.67 -40.88 22.18
C GLN A 7 -13.18 -39.95 23.30
N ILE A 8 -14.11 -39.52 24.14
CA ILE A 8 -13.84 -38.78 25.39
C ILE A 8 -14.54 -39.50 26.52
N GLY A 9 -13.77 -40.01 27.48
CA GLY A 9 -14.23 -40.87 28.57
C GLY A 9 -14.93 -42.11 28.02
N LYS A 10 -16.20 -42.28 28.40
CA LYS A 10 -17.07 -43.37 27.91
C LYS A 10 -17.90 -42.98 26.68
N CYS A 11 -17.79 -41.75 26.20
CA CYS A 11 -18.62 -41.20 25.13
C CYS A 11 -17.89 -41.30 23.78
N ALA A 12 -18.59 -41.79 22.76
CA ALA A 12 -18.11 -41.81 21.38
C ALA A 12 -18.84 -40.76 20.56
N PHE A 13 -18.09 -40.04 19.72
CA PHE A 13 -18.60 -38.96 18.88
C PHE A 13 -18.37 -39.28 17.40
N GLU A 14 -19.25 -38.77 16.54
CA GLU A 14 -19.01 -38.73 15.09
C GLU A 14 -18.27 -37.43 14.73
N PHE A 15 -17.33 -37.47 13.79
CA PHE A 15 -16.67 -36.26 13.31
C PHE A 15 -17.64 -35.35 12.53
N ALA A 16 -17.50 -34.04 12.72
CA ALA A 16 -18.28 -33.03 12.01
C ALA A 16 -17.78 -32.86 10.56
N PRO A 17 -18.67 -32.53 9.60
CA PRO A 17 -18.28 -32.37 8.18
C PRO A 17 -17.26 -31.25 7.91
N ASP A 18 -17.15 -30.28 8.80
CA ASP A 18 -16.21 -29.15 8.73
C ASP A 18 -14.87 -29.43 9.43
N THR A 19 -14.64 -30.68 9.87
CA THR A 19 -13.32 -31.17 10.25
C THR A 19 -12.38 -31.04 9.07
N HIS A 20 -11.26 -30.35 9.25
CA HIS A 20 -10.28 -30.15 8.18
C HIS A 20 -8.86 -30.37 8.68
N VAL A 21 -8.05 -30.94 7.79
CA VAL A 21 -6.62 -31.11 7.94
C VAL A 21 -5.98 -30.41 6.76
N VAL A 22 -5.06 -29.50 7.02
CA VAL A 22 -4.38 -28.71 6.00
C VAL A 22 -2.92 -29.15 5.96
N PHE A 23 -2.42 -29.40 4.76
CA PHE A 23 -1.04 -29.82 4.52
C PHE A 23 -0.29 -28.69 3.83
N GLU A 24 0.77 -28.18 4.47
CA GLU A 24 1.56 -27.03 4.01
C GLU A 24 3.06 -27.26 4.26
N ASP A 25 3.87 -27.13 3.20
CA ASP A 25 5.34 -27.21 3.19
C ASP A 25 5.96 -28.27 4.14
N GLY A 26 5.67 -29.54 3.89
CA GLY A 26 6.20 -30.66 4.69
C GLY A 26 5.65 -30.71 6.13
N GLY A 27 4.58 -29.96 6.41
CA GLY A 27 3.87 -29.96 7.68
C GLY A 27 2.36 -30.18 7.54
N MET A 28 1.72 -30.28 8.70
CA MET A 28 0.29 -30.49 8.85
C MET A 28 -0.24 -29.57 9.96
N SER A 29 -1.39 -28.96 9.72
CA SER A 29 -2.24 -28.35 10.74
C SER A 29 -3.62 -29.00 10.66
N PHE A 30 -4.37 -28.95 11.75
CA PHE A 30 -5.68 -29.58 11.76
C PHE A 30 -6.64 -28.89 12.73
N GLU A 31 -7.92 -29.00 12.39
CA GLU A 31 -9.05 -28.76 13.28
C GLU A 31 -9.98 -29.97 13.22
N LEU A 32 -9.90 -30.85 14.23
CA LEU A 32 -10.74 -32.03 14.37
C LEU A 32 -11.98 -31.68 15.21
N LYS A 33 -13.17 -31.75 14.61
CA LYS A 33 -14.43 -31.42 15.28
C LYS A 33 -15.35 -32.62 15.38
N ALA A 34 -16.11 -32.71 16.46
CA ALA A 34 -17.18 -33.68 16.62
C ALA A 34 -18.57 -33.05 16.39
N ARG A 35 -19.52 -33.83 15.87
CA ARG A 35 -20.92 -33.43 15.74
C ARG A 35 -21.53 -33.22 17.13
N PRO A 36 -22.35 -32.18 17.32
CA PRO A 36 -23.05 -31.96 18.58
C PRO A 36 -23.94 -33.17 18.94
N VAL A 37 -23.84 -33.67 20.17
CA VAL A 37 -24.73 -34.71 20.70
C VAL A 37 -25.49 -34.20 21.91
N ALA A 38 -26.76 -34.60 22.03
CA ALA A 38 -27.60 -34.23 23.17
C ALA A 38 -27.02 -34.78 24.49
N PHE A 39 -27.02 -33.95 25.52
CA PHE A 39 -26.46 -34.20 26.84
C PHE A 39 -26.95 -35.52 27.46
N ASP A 40 -28.25 -35.83 27.33
CA ASP A 40 -28.85 -37.05 27.89
C ASP A 40 -28.34 -38.36 27.23
N LYS A 41 -27.71 -38.28 26.05
CA LYS A 41 -27.01 -39.43 25.42
C LYS A 41 -25.53 -39.52 25.83
N ALA A 42 -24.97 -38.49 26.45
CA ALA A 42 -23.63 -38.42 27.01
C ALA A 42 -23.70 -38.55 28.54
N LEU A 43 -24.05 -39.74 29.03
CA LEU A 43 -24.65 -39.98 30.36
C LEU A 43 -23.76 -39.72 31.61
N HIS A 44 -22.68 -38.92 31.52
CA HIS A 44 -21.77 -38.63 32.64
C HIS A 44 -21.16 -37.20 32.66
N ALA A 45 -21.59 -36.25 31.83
CA ALA A 45 -21.05 -34.89 31.90
C ALA A 45 -21.69 -34.06 33.05
N PRO A 46 -20.91 -33.27 33.83
CA PRO A 46 -21.44 -32.44 34.94
C PRO A 46 -22.20 -31.18 34.43
N PRO A 47 -23.08 -30.55 35.24
CA PRO A 47 -24.00 -29.50 34.77
C PRO A 47 -23.50 -28.05 34.97
N PHE A 48 -23.65 -27.16 33.98
CA PHE A 48 -23.48 -25.70 34.17
C PHE A 48 -24.30 -24.79 33.21
N ASP A 49 -24.38 -23.45 33.41
CA ASP A 49 -25.40 -22.46 32.95
C ASP A 49 -24.82 -21.27 32.11
N PRO A 50 -25.48 -20.68 31.07
CA PRO A 50 -24.79 -19.97 29.96
C PRO A 50 -25.15 -18.48 29.68
N GLU A 51 -24.21 -17.71 29.08
CA GLU A 51 -24.47 -16.63 28.08
C GLU A 51 -23.23 -16.37 27.17
N GLY A 52 -23.35 -16.48 25.83
CA GLY A 52 -22.39 -15.96 24.82
C GLY A 52 -22.17 -16.76 23.51
N SER A 53 -22.00 -16.05 22.38
CA SER A 53 -22.02 -16.42 20.92
C SER A 53 -21.40 -17.72 20.36
N ASP A 54 -21.93 -18.17 19.20
CA ASP A 54 -21.52 -19.27 18.29
C ASP A 54 -21.42 -20.69 18.87
N ASN A 55 -22.38 -21.04 19.73
CA ASN A 55 -22.39 -22.29 20.47
C ASN A 55 -23.42 -23.31 19.96
N PRO A 56 -23.17 -24.63 20.11
CA PRO A 56 -24.19 -25.65 19.87
C PRO A 56 -25.41 -25.39 20.76
N ALA A 57 -26.60 -25.83 20.32
CA ALA A 57 -27.86 -25.52 21.00
C ALA A 57 -27.80 -25.94 22.49
N PRO A 58 -28.46 -25.21 23.41
CA PRO A 58 -28.47 -25.54 24.83
C PRO A 58 -28.75 -27.03 25.09
N GLY A 59 -27.84 -27.71 25.81
CA GLY A 59 -27.94 -29.15 26.08
C GLY A 59 -27.27 -30.07 25.07
N GLN A 60 -26.30 -29.57 24.28
CA GLN A 60 -25.44 -30.37 23.41
C GLN A 60 -23.95 -30.22 23.75
N VAL A 61 -23.14 -31.24 23.45
CA VAL A 61 -21.67 -31.26 23.62
C VAL A 61 -21.00 -31.45 22.26
N ALA A 62 -20.02 -30.60 21.92
CA ALA A 62 -19.29 -30.64 20.65
C ALA A 62 -17.76 -30.40 20.85
N PRO A 63 -16.97 -31.47 21.07
CA PRO A 63 -15.52 -31.34 21.25
C PRO A 63 -14.77 -30.90 19.98
N SER A 64 -13.68 -30.14 20.15
CA SER A 64 -12.78 -29.75 19.05
C SER A 64 -11.30 -29.78 19.45
N PHE A 65 -10.43 -30.22 18.55
CA PHE A 65 -8.98 -30.16 18.69
C PHE A 65 -8.38 -29.33 17.56
N ARG A 66 -7.60 -28.30 17.90
CA ARG A 66 -6.94 -27.44 16.93
C ARG A 66 -5.43 -27.47 17.14
N SER A 67 -4.67 -27.45 16.06
CA SER A 67 -3.22 -27.32 16.10
C SER A 67 -2.73 -26.28 15.09
N SER A 68 -1.69 -25.52 15.46
CA SER A 68 -0.90 -24.76 14.50
C SER A 68 -0.08 -25.71 13.62
N THR A 69 0.43 -25.22 12.48
CA THR A 69 1.23 -26.04 11.57
C THR A 69 2.47 -26.59 12.27
N PHE A 70 2.62 -27.91 12.26
CA PHE A 70 3.82 -28.61 12.68
C PHE A 70 4.44 -29.32 11.48
N HIS A 71 5.76 -29.22 11.33
CA HIS A 71 6.49 -29.88 10.26
C HIS A 71 6.86 -31.31 10.64
N PHE A 72 6.75 -32.25 9.70
CA PHE A 72 7.23 -33.61 9.89
C PHE A 72 8.76 -33.62 9.85
N HIS A 73 9.36 -34.45 10.71
CA HIS A 73 10.79 -34.73 10.65
C HIS A 73 11.00 -36.01 9.88
N ASP A 74 11.95 -35.98 8.95
CA ASP A 74 12.29 -37.13 8.13
C ASP A 74 13.75 -37.50 8.36
N ASN A 75 13.97 -38.21 9.46
CA ASN A 75 15.30 -38.60 9.93
C ASN A 75 15.74 -39.93 9.26
N HIS A 76 14.80 -40.69 8.68
CA HIS A 76 14.98 -42.07 8.18
C HIS A 76 14.10 -42.42 6.96
N ASP A 77 13.87 -41.48 6.05
CA ASP A 77 12.97 -41.65 4.89
C ASP A 77 11.55 -42.11 5.30
N THR A 78 11.19 -41.84 6.57
CA THR A 78 9.93 -42.19 7.22
C THR A 78 9.47 -40.96 7.99
N PRO A 79 8.52 -40.19 7.45
CA PRO A 79 7.98 -38.99 8.09
C PRO A 79 7.19 -39.38 9.34
N HIS A 80 7.69 -39.04 10.52
CA HIS A 80 7.02 -39.35 11.78
C HIS A 80 7.26 -38.22 12.79
N ARG A 81 6.22 -37.82 13.52
CA ARG A 81 6.37 -36.87 14.63
C ARG A 81 5.57 -37.34 15.83
N ARG A 82 6.27 -37.64 16.93
CA ARG A 82 5.67 -37.89 18.23
C ARG A 82 5.83 -36.67 19.12
N VAL A 83 4.74 -36.11 19.58
CA VAL A 83 4.73 -35.00 20.54
C VAL A 83 4.20 -35.50 21.86
N ARG A 84 4.95 -35.25 22.94
CA ARG A 84 4.58 -35.66 24.30
C ARG A 84 4.37 -34.43 25.18
N TYR A 85 3.20 -34.33 25.78
CA TYR A 85 2.84 -33.27 26.71
C TYR A 85 2.90 -33.83 28.13
N LEU A 86 3.90 -33.37 28.90
CA LEU A 86 4.12 -33.79 30.29
C LEU A 86 3.18 -33.05 31.24
N LYS A 87 3.07 -33.54 32.49
CA LYS A 87 2.17 -33.03 33.55
C LYS A 87 2.24 -31.50 33.74
N ASP A 88 3.38 -30.88 33.41
CA ASP A 88 3.64 -29.45 33.63
C ASP A 88 3.86 -28.65 32.31
N GLN A 89 3.65 -29.28 31.13
CA GLN A 89 3.79 -28.62 29.81
C GLN A 89 2.58 -28.94 28.92
N PRO A 90 1.50 -28.15 29.01
CA PRO A 90 0.26 -28.40 28.30
C PRO A 90 0.28 -27.89 26.85
N THR A 91 -0.63 -28.42 26.03
CA THR A 91 -0.91 -27.92 24.67
C THR A 91 -1.45 -26.50 24.67
N HIS A 92 -1.19 -25.72 23.61
CA HIS A 92 -1.99 -24.53 23.31
C HIS A 92 -3.30 -24.97 22.63
N GLY A 93 -4.44 -24.65 23.26
CA GLY A 93 -5.78 -24.72 22.65
C GLY A 93 -6.43 -26.12 22.64
N PHE A 94 -7.05 -26.50 23.74
CA PHE A 94 -8.12 -27.49 23.75
C PHE A 94 -9.40 -26.80 24.21
N TYR A 95 -10.45 -26.91 23.40
CA TYR A 95 -11.69 -26.18 23.57
C TYR A 95 -12.84 -27.19 23.62
N LEU A 96 -13.34 -27.44 24.83
CA LEU A 96 -14.55 -28.21 25.06
C LEU A 96 -15.71 -27.22 25.25
N TRP A 97 -16.66 -27.24 24.31
CA TRP A 97 -17.77 -26.30 24.30
C TRP A 97 -19.02 -26.92 24.94
N GLU A 98 -19.53 -26.28 25.99
CA GLU A 98 -20.82 -26.59 26.61
C GLU A 98 -21.65 -25.29 26.73
N LYS A 99 -22.84 -25.30 26.13
CA LYS A 99 -23.90 -24.29 26.22
C LYS A 99 -23.55 -22.81 25.92
N GLY A 100 -22.35 -22.44 25.52
CA GLY A 100 -22.00 -21.01 25.55
C GLY A 100 -20.55 -20.71 25.92
N PHE A 101 -19.89 -21.61 26.65
CA PHE A 101 -18.61 -21.35 27.31
C PHE A 101 -17.49 -22.26 26.82
N ASP A 102 -16.29 -21.66 26.77
CA ASP A 102 -15.00 -22.34 26.59
C ASP A 102 -14.55 -22.93 27.92
N PHE A 103 -14.58 -24.26 28.05
CA PHE A 103 -13.93 -24.94 29.16
C PHE A 103 -12.46 -25.13 28.81
N GLY A 104 -11.64 -24.16 29.23
CA GLY A 104 -10.18 -24.21 29.20
C GLY A 104 -9.66 -25.42 29.96
N THR A 105 -9.64 -26.55 29.26
CA THR A 105 -9.11 -27.81 29.72
C THR A 105 -7.87 -28.08 28.88
N ARG A 106 -6.81 -28.61 29.49
CA ARG A 106 -5.55 -28.88 28.80
C ARG A 106 -5.45 -30.36 28.48
N PHE A 107 -4.95 -30.66 27.29
CA PHE A 107 -4.62 -32.03 26.93
C PHE A 107 -3.25 -32.40 27.49
N PHE A 108 -3.20 -33.52 28.20
CA PHE A 108 -1.99 -34.13 28.73
C PHE A 108 -1.88 -35.54 28.17
N GLY A 109 -0.86 -35.81 27.36
CA GLY A 109 -0.76 -37.09 26.67
C GLY A 109 0.20 -37.08 25.50
N GLU A 110 0.06 -38.08 24.65
CA GLU A 110 0.87 -38.29 23.46
C GLU A 110 0.03 -38.04 22.22
N ILE A 111 0.61 -37.28 21.28
CA ILE A 111 0.08 -37.11 19.94
C ILE A 111 1.09 -37.75 18.98
N ASP A 112 0.66 -38.77 18.25
CA ASP A 112 1.42 -39.44 17.21
C ASP A 112 0.89 -38.99 15.84
N LEU A 113 1.74 -38.32 15.07
CA LEU A 113 1.39 -37.65 13.83
C LEU A 113 2.13 -38.32 12.67
N GLN A 114 1.35 -38.79 11.70
CA GLN A 114 1.82 -39.39 10.46
C GLN A 114 1.15 -38.69 9.26
N PRO A 115 1.72 -38.78 8.04
CA PRO A 115 1.14 -38.15 6.86
C PRO A 115 -0.29 -38.59 6.55
N ASP A 116 -0.66 -39.81 6.96
CA ASP A 116 -1.96 -40.43 6.69
C ASP A 116 -2.87 -40.53 7.93
N ARG A 117 -2.38 -40.18 9.13
CA ARG A 117 -3.19 -40.25 10.36
C ARG A 117 -2.71 -39.36 11.51
N ILE A 118 -3.67 -38.97 12.33
CA ILE A 118 -3.48 -38.29 13.61
C ILE A 118 -3.99 -39.21 14.72
N GLU A 119 -3.14 -39.54 15.69
CA GLU A 119 -3.49 -40.31 16.89
C GLU A 119 -3.25 -39.46 18.14
N MET A 120 -4.25 -39.34 19.00
CA MET A 120 -4.19 -38.60 20.26
C MET A 120 -4.62 -39.50 21.40
N HIS A 121 -3.73 -39.71 22.37
CA HIS A 121 -3.98 -40.53 23.54
C HIS A 121 -3.58 -39.80 24.81
N GLY A 122 -4.52 -39.54 25.71
CA GLY A 122 -4.24 -38.76 26.91
C GLY A 122 -5.41 -38.53 27.85
N LEU A 123 -5.30 -37.46 28.62
CA LEU A 123 -6.27 -37.00 29.61
C LEU A 123 -6.57 -35.51 29.37
N LEU A 124 -7.83 -35.12 29.56
CA LEU A 124 -8.25 -33.73 29.70
C LEU A 124 -8.37 -33.38 31.17
N ARG A 125 -7.82 -32.21 31.55
CA ARG A 125 -7.87 -31.69 32.92
C ARG A 125 -8.14 -30.19 32.93
N HIS A 126 -8.69 -29.69 34.02
CA HIS A 126 -8.93 -28.27 34.22
C HIS A 126 -7.63 -27.52 34.56
N ASP A 127 -7.54 -26.23 34.19
CA ASP A 127 -6.34 -25.38 34.33
C ASP A 127 -5.83 -25.18 35.78
N TYR A 128 -6.65 -25.49 36.79
CA TYR A 128 -6.38 -25.22 38.20
C TYR A 128 -6.37 -26.47 39.10
N GLU A 129 -6.59 -27.67 38.55
CA GLU A 129 -6.65 -28.91 39.32
C GLU A 129 -5.30 -29.66 39.30
N THR A 130 -4.77 -29.96 40.48
CA THR A 130 -3.48 -30.66 40.68
C THR A 130 -3.62 -32.18 40.85
N ASP A 131 -4.85 -32.69 40.91
CA ASP A 131 -5.15 -34.09 41.17
C ASP A 131 -5.10 -34.94 39.88
N GLU A 132 -4.83 -36.25 40.02
CA GLU A 132 -4.56 -37.13 38.86
C GLU A 132 -5.80 -37.52 38.04
N GLU A 133 -7.01 -37.27 38.55
CA GLU A 133 -8.28 -37.67 37.95
C GLU A 133 -8.69 -36.75 36.78
N GLY A 134 -8.18 -37.05 35.57
CA GLY A 134 -8.61 -36.42 34.31
C GLY A 134 -9.55 -37.31 33.48
N VAL A 135 -10.17 -36.74 32.43
CA VAL A 135 -11.03 -37.49 31.51
C VAL A 135 -10.22 -38.07 30.35
N ALA A 136 -10.22 -39.38 30.18
CA ALA A 136 -9.47 -40.04 29.10
C ALA A 136 -9.92 -39.59 27.70
N VAL A 137 -8.96 -39.39 26.81
CA VAL A 137 -9.19 -39.02 25.40
C VAL A 137 -8.44 -39.98 24.50
N ASP A 138 -9.16 -40.46 23.49
CA ASP A 138 -8.63 -41.32 22.45
C ASP A 138 -9.23 -40.92 21.10
N VAL A 139 -8.44 -40.26 20.26
CA VAL A 139 -8.83 -39.77 18.95
C VAL A 139 -7.92 -40.35 17.89
N VAL A 140 -8.50 -40.98 16.88
CA VAL A 140 -7.80 -41.48 15.69
C VAL A 140 -8.51 -40.90 14.47
N TRP A 141 -7.81 -40.08 13.71
CA TRP A 141 -8.31 -39.53 12.45
C TRP A 141 -7.42 -39.98 11.31
N HIS A 142 -7.97 -40.75 10.38
CA HIS A 142 -7.32 -41.08 9.12
C HIS A 142 -7.52 -39.94 8.13
N CYS A 143 -6.40 -39.38 7.68
CA CYS A 143 -6.37 -38.31 6.69
C CYS A 143 -6.49 -38.93 5.31
N THR A 144 -7.29 -38.31 4.43
CA THR A 144 -7.11 -38.54 2.99
C THR A 144 -5.86 -37.75 2.59
N PRO A 145 -4.78 -38.37 2.11
CA PRO A 145 -3.55 -37.64 1.82
C PRO A 145 -3.81 -36.59 0.73
N GLY A 146 -3.63 -35.31 1.07
CA GLY A 146 -3.27 -34.29 0.08
C GLY A 146 -1.76 -34.28 0.04
N GLU A 147 -1.14 -34.60 -1.09
CA GLU A 147 0.30 -34.84 -1.24
C GLU A 147 1.16 -33.94 -0.34
N VAL A 148 1.55 -34.44 0.84
CA VAL A 148 2.52 -33.74 1.67
C VAL A 148 3.81 -33.81 0.87
N LYS A 149 4.26 -32.67 0.33
CA LYS A 149 5.59 -32.53 -0.26
C LYS A 149 6.61 -32.61 0.87
N LEU A 150 6.78 -33.82 1.39
CA LEU A 150 7.74 -34.14 2.43
C LEU A 150 9.11 -33.85 1.87
N ARG A 151 9.84 -32.99 2.57
CA ARG A 151 11.24 -32.74 2.28
C ARG A 151 12.02 -33.64 3.22
N ALA A 152 12.64 -34.67 2.65
CA ALA A 152 13.56 -35.53 3.38
C ALA A 152 14.60 -34.68 4.10
N HIS A 153 15.26 -35.24 5.13
CA HIS A 153 16.40 -34.58 5.78
C HIS A 153 16.03 -33.34 6.60
N THR A 154 14.83 -33.36 7.19
CA THR A 154 14.27 -32.28 8.03
C THR A 154 14.28 -32.66 9.50
N TYR A 155 14.84 -31.78 10.35
CA TYR A 155 15.05 -32.00 11.79
C TYR A 155 14.41 -30.89 12.63
N GLY A 156 13.85 -31.23 13.80
CA GLY A 156 13.02 -30.32 14.63
C GLY A 156 13.70 -29.78 15.86
N SER A 157 14.93 -30.23 16.12
CA SER A 157 15.76 -29.72 17.19
C SER A 157 17.24 -29.87 16.85
N PHE A 158 18.06 -29.12 17.58
CA PHE A 158 19.50 -29.21 17.45
C PHE A 158 20.02 -30.61 17.82
N ASP A 159 19.48 -31.21 18.90
CA ASP A 159 19.91 -32.52 19.38
C ASP A 159 19.60 -33.64 18.37
N GLU A 160 18.42 -33.60 17.74
CA GLU A 160 18.06 -34.53 16.67
C GLU A 160 18.99 -34.42 15.47
N ALA A 161 19.30 -33.19 15.03
CA ALA A 161 20.22 -32.96 13.92
C ALA A 161 21.64 -33.43 14.24
N MET A 162 22.10 -33.22 15.49
CA MET A 162 23.43 -33.64 15.94
C MET A 162 23.59 -35.15 16.04
N ALA A 163 22.50 -35.88 16.27
CA ALA A 163 22.48 -37.35 16.26
C ALA A 163 22.54 -37.95 14.83
N ALA A 164 22.27 -37.14 13.80
CA ALA A 164 22.31 -37.57 12.41
C ALA A 164 23.68 -37.33 11.75
N PRO A 165 24.02 -38.09 10.68
CA PRO A 165 25.16 -37.76 9.83
C PRO A 165 25.00 -36.34 9.24
N PRO A 166 26.00 -35.44 9.36
CA PRO A 166 25.85 -34.04 8.94
C PRO A 166 25.46 -33.84 7.48
N GLU A 167 25.92 -34.72 6.60
CA GLU A 167 25.61 -34.75 5.18
C GLU A 167 24.16 -35.12 4.87
N ARG A 168 23.38 -35.55 5.87
CA ARG A 168 21.94 -35.82 5.77
C ARG A 168 21.09 -34.70 6.36
N VAL A 169 21.65 -33.60 6.86
CA VAL A 169 20.87 -32.48 7.39
C VAL A 169 20.70 -31.44 6.27
N ARG A 170 19.46 -31.27 5.79
CA ARG A 170 19.10 -30.27 4.76
C ARG A 170 18.22 -29.17 5.30
N ARG A 171 17.36 -29.47 6.27
CA ARG A 171 16.45 -28.49 6.87
C ARG A 171 16.48 -28.62 8.38
N LEU A 172 16.66 -27.50 9.07
CA LEU A 172 16.70 -27.44 10.53
C LEU A 172 15.71 -26.38 11.03
N ILE A 173 14.79 -26.80 11.90
CA ILE A 173 13.73 -25.95 12.45
C ILE A 173 13.84 -25.98 13.97
N ILE A 174 14.14 -24.84 14.60
CA ILE A 174 14.33 -24.71 16.04
C ILE A 174 13.30 -23.71 16.58
N SER A 175 12.11 -24.21 16.95
CA SER A 175 10.99 -23.36 17.41
C SER A 175 11.18 -22.79 18.83
N HIS A 176 12.13 -23.33 19.60
CA HIS A 176 12.43 -22.90 20.96
C HIS A 176 13.93 -22.67 21.08
N TRP A 177 14.45 -21.76 20.28
CA TRP A 177 15.86 -21.42 20.31
C TRP A 177 16.17 -20.67 21.62
N ASP A 178 17.24 -21.07 22.31
CA ASP A 178 17.68 -20.52 23.59
C ASP A 178 18.43 -19.17 23.44
N ALA A 179 18.35 -18.56 22.26
CA ALA A 179 19.08 -17.36 21.86
C ALA A 179 20.61 -17.47 21.98
N VAL A 180 21.16 -18.69 22.09
CA VAL A 180 22.60 -18.95 22.10
C VAL A 180 23.01 -19.52 20.75
N TRP A 181 23.97 -18.87 20.08
CA TRP A 181 24.55 -19.39 18.85
C TRP A 181 25.46 -20.57 19.15
N ARG A 182 25.36 -21.63 18.33
CA ARG A 182 26.12 -22.87 18.45
C ARG A 182 26.93 -23.09 17.18
N GLU A 183 28.26 -22.98 17.28
CA GLU A 183 29.18 -23.16 16.15
C GLU A 183 29.10 -24.57 15.54
N GLU A 184 28.64 -25.57 16.31
CA GLU A 184 28.46 -26.93 15.81
C GLU A 184 27.39 -27.00 14.72
N LEU A 185 26.52 -26.00 14.57
CA LEU A 185 25.57 -25.87 13.45
C LEU A 185 26.31 -25.84 12.10
N LEU A 186 27.51 -25.27 12.05
CA LEU A 186 28.29 -25.10 10.83
C LEU A 186 28.77 -26.42 10.21
N ARG A 187 28.72 -27.52 10.97
CA ARG A 187 29.05 -28.85 10.44
C ARG A 187 28.04 -29.32 9.38
N PHE A 188 26.83 -28.77 9.37
CA PHE A 188 25.77 -29.10 8.43
C PHE A 188 25.97 -28.35 7.11
N THR A 189 27.06 -28.61 6.40
CA THR A 189 27.43 -27.87 5.17
C THR A 189 26.46 -28.07 3.99
N GLN A 190 25.44 -28.90 4.17
CA GLN A 190 24.40 -29.13 3.18
C GLN A 190 23.07 -28.47 3.54
N LEU A 191 23.04 -27.65 4.60
CA LEU A 191 21.83 -26.99 5.07
C LEU A 191 21.29 -26.03 3.99
N GLU A 192 20.04 -26.24 3.60
CA GLU A 192 19.30 -25.44 2.62
C GLU A 192 18.23 -24.58 3.30
N PHE A 193 17.74 -24.98 4.48
CA PHE A 193 16.73 -24.27 5.25
C PHE A 193 17.12 -24.21 6.72
N LEU A 194 17.11 -23.00 7.29
CA LEU A 194 17.29 -22.78 8.72
C LEU A 194 16.18 -21.88 9.24
N SER A 195 15.45 -22.35 10.24
CA SER A 195 14.48 -21.56 10.99
C SER A 195 14.82 -21.60 12.47
N MET A 196 14.94 -20.43 13.11
CA MET A 196 15.16 -20.31 14.56
C MET A 196 14.21 -19.26 15.13
N GLU A 197 13.44 -19.67 16.14
CA GLU A 197 12.47 -18.80 16.82
C GLU A 197 12.74 -18.77 18.32
N ASP A 198 12.96 -17.56 18.84
CA ASP A 198 13.07 -17.27 20.27
C ASP A 198 11.79 -16.55 20.74
N LEU A 199 10.89 -17.32 21.35
CA LEU A 199 9.62 -16.86 21.91
C LEU A 199 9.68 -16.60 23.43
N TRP A 200 10.79 -16.91 24.11
CA TRP A 200 10.85 -16.96 25.58
C TRP A 200 11.53 -15.72 26.20
N THR A 201 11.03 -15.25 27.35
CA THR A 201 11.67 -14.23 28.20
C THR A 201 12.83 -14.81 29.02
N GLY A 202 13.80 -15.39 28.34
CA GLY A 202 15.03 -15.92 28.95
C GLY A 202 15.90 -14.83 29.57
N ASN A 203 16.92 -15.23 30.34
CA ASN A 203 17.89 -14.28 30.91
C ASN A 203 18.61 -13.53 29.76
N PRO A 204 18.37 -12.21 29.59
CA PRO A 204 18.91 -11.44 28.49
C PRO A 204 20.46 -11.39 28.47
N GLU A 205 21.13 -11.72 29.58
CA GLU A 205 22.59 -11.67 29.69
C GLU A 205 23.32 -12.67 28.79
N LYS A 206 22.66 -13.73 28.31
CA LYS A 206 23.28 -14.77 27.46
C LYS A 206 22.82 -14.76 26.00
N ALA A 207 21.88 -13.88 25.65
CA ALA A 207 21.32 -13.83 24.31
C ALA A 207 22.33 -13.24 23.31
N VAL A 208 22.42 -13.84 22.14
CA VAL A 208 23.22 -13.33 21.03
C VAL A 208 22.56 -12.09 20.46
N THR A 209 23.32 -11.00 20.40
CA THR A 209 22.86 -9.70 19.89
C THR A 209 23.24 -9.46 18.42
N ALA A 210 24.15 -10.27 17.88
CA ALA A 210 24.61 -10.21 16.50
C ALA A 210 24.81 -11.61 15.96
N LEU A 211 24.26 -11.90 14.78
CA LEU A 211 24.57 -13.15 14.09
C LEU A 211 26.07 -13.17 13.72
N PRO A 212 26.77 -14.30 13.92
CA PRO A 212 28.20 -14.37 13.65
C PRO A 212 28.48 -14.47 12.16
N GLU A 213 29.63 -13.93 11.73
CA GLU A 213 30.17 -14.07 10.36
C GLU A 213 30.29 -15.53 9.92
N SER A 214 30.47 -16.44 10.87
CA SER A 214 30.60 -17.88 10.59
C SER A 214 29.33 -18.50 9.99
N LEU A 215 28.14 -17.91 10.23
CA LEU A 215 26.88 -18.31 9.57
C LEU A 215 26.99 -18.28 8.04
N CYS A 216 27.70 -17.30 7.51
CA CYS A 216 27.87 -17.06 6.08
C CYS A 216 28.66 -18.16 5.36
N THR A 217 29.24 -19.12 6.10
CA THR A 217 29.88 -20.31 5.53
C THR A 217 28.88 -21.35 4.99
N LEU A 218 27.59 -21.23 5.34
CA LEU A 218 26.52 -22.13 4.89
C LEU A 218 26.00 -21.73 3.49
N THR A 219 26.87 -21.74 2.48
CA THR A 219 26.59 -21.20 1.13
C THR A 219 25.49 -21.93 0.34
N ARG A 220 25.01 -23.08 0.83
CA ARG A 220 23.86 -23.81 0.27
C ARG A 220 22.51 -23.37 0.82
N LEU A 221 22.51 -22.47 1.81
CA LEU A 221 21.29 -21.98 2.44
C LEU A 221 20.44 -21.20 1.43
N ARG A 222 19.20 -21.66 1.23
CA ARG A 222 18.20 -21.03 0.36
C ARG A 222 17.18 -20.24 1.15
N GLU A 223 16.88 -20.68 2.37
CA GLU A 223 15.90 -20.03 3.22
C GLU A 223 16.45 -19.86 4.63
N LEU A 224 16.47 -18.61 5.10
CA LEU A 224 16.83 -18.25 6.46
C LEU A 224 15.67 -17.51 7.12
N HIS A 225 15.12 -18.11 8.18
CA HIS A 225 14.03 -17.54 8.96
C HIS A 225 14.50 -17.35 10.40
N LEU A 226 14.54 -16.11 10.85
CA LEU A 226 14.94 -15.75 12.19
C LEU A 226 13.91 -14.83 12.83
N ARG A 227 13.60 -15.15 14.08
CA ARG A 227 12.80 -14.30 14.94
C ARG A 227 13.36 -14.36 16.35
N SER A 228 13.83 -13.23 16.85
CA SER A 228 14.43 -13.15 18.19
C SER A 228 14.29 -11.75 18.75
N ARG A 229 14.01 -11.61 20.04
CA ARG A 229 13.87 -10.27 20.64
C ARG A 229 15.21 -9.56 20.91
N HIS A 230 16.34 -10.16 20.48
CA HIS A 230 17.68 -9.72 20.88
C HIS A 230 18.66 -9.45 19.72
N ILE A 231 18.39 -9.92 18.48
CA ILE A 231 19.33 -9.80 17.34
C ILE A 231 19.25 -8.42 16.69
N ALA A 232 20.15 -7.52 17.07
CA ALA A 232 20.22 -6.18 16.50
C ALA A 232 21.11 -6.06 15.24
N ARG A 233 22.02 -7.02 15.01
CA ARG A 233 23.01 -6.93 13.92
C ARG A 233 23.13 -8.22 13.10
N LEU A 234 23.39 -8.04 11.82
CA LEU A 234 23.68 -9.09 10.84
C LEU A 234 25.18 -9.08 10.49
N PRO A 235 25.74 -10.20 10.00
CA PRO A 235 27.12 -10.25 9.53
C PRO A 235 27.33 -9.36 8.28
N GLU A 236 28.48 -8.71 8.18
CA GLU A 236 28.84 -7.89 7.01
C GLU A 236 29.01 -8.76 5.76
N SER A 237 29.34 -10.04 5.92
CA SER A 237 29.47 -11.00 4.81
C SER A 237 28.16 -11.69 4.41
N LEU A 238 26.99 -11.19 4.82
CA LEU A 238 25.69 -11.80 4.50
C LEU A 238 25.50 -12.06 3.01
N GLY A 239 26.00 -11.16 2.15
CA GLY A 239 25.98 -11.27 0.69
C GLY A 239 26.62 -12.53 0.11
N THR A 240 27.49 -13.22 0.86
CA THR A 240 28.14 -14.47 0.41
C THR A 240 27.20 -15.68 0.38
N LEU A 241 25.99 -15.57 0.94
CA LEU A 241 24.94 -16.58 0.85
C LEU A 241 24.23 -16.51 -0.52
N GLU A 242 24.98 -16.67 -1.61
CA GLU A 242 24.48 -16.47 -2.99
C GLU A 242 23.25 -17.32 -3.35
N SER A 243 23.09 -18.49 -2.71
CA SER A 243 21.94 -19.38 -2.91
C SER A 243 20.64 -18.91 -2.23
N LEU A 244 20.67 -17.84 -1.44
CA LEU A 244 19.55 -17.42 -0.60
C LEU A 244 18.41 -16.84 -1.45
N GLU A 245 17.24 -17.48 -1.37
CA GLU A 245 16.01 -17.12 -2.06
C GLU A 245 15.02 -16.39 -1.12
N VAL A 246 15.04 -16.74 0.18
CA VAL A 246 14.18 -16.14 1.20
C VAL A 246 14.99 -15.76 2.44
N LEU A 247 14.89 -14.49 2.83
CA LEU A 247 15.44 -13.97 4.07
C LEU A 247 14.31 -13.35 4.90
N SER A 248 13.96 -14.01 6.00
CA SER A 248 12.97 -13.52 6.96
C SER A 248 13.65 -13.22 8.28
N LEU A 249 13.64 -11.95 8.68
CA LEU A 249 14.25 -11.44 9.91
C LEU A 249 13.21 -10.67 10.72
N GLN A 250 12.05 -11.27 10.93
CA GLN A 250 10.93 -10.59 11.55
C GLN A 250 11.12 -10.47 13.06
N TYR A 251 10.76 -9.32 13.64
CA TYR A 251 10.85 -9.05 15.07
C TYR A 251 12.24 -9.27 15.69
N CYS A 252 13.31 -8.98 14.94
CA CYS A 252 14.70 -9.20 15.39
C CYS A 252 15.29 -8.06 16.24
N GLN A 253 14.74 -6.84 16.18
CA GLN A 253 15.35 -5.58 16.68
C GLN A 253 16.48 -5.03 15.79
N ILE A 254 16.50 -5.39 14.51
CA ILE A 254 17.55 -4.96 13.58
C ILE A 254 17.48 -3.44 13.36
N GLU A 255 18.61 -2.76 13.51
CA GLU A 255 18.72 -1.31 13.32
C GLU A 255 19.20 -0.93 11.92
N THR A 256 20.05 -1.76 11.31
CA THR A 256 20.64 -1.53 9.97
C THR A 256 20.84 -2.85 9.24
N LEU A 257 20.84 -2.82 7.91
CA LEU A 257 21.23 -3.94 7.06
C LEU A 257 22.64 -3.67 6.50
N PRO A 258 23.49 -4.70 6.35
CA PRO A 258 24.78 -4.56 5.70
C PRO A 258 24.60 -4.28 4.20
N ASP A 259 25.48 -3.49 3.60
CA ASP A 259 25.43 -3.16 2.17
C ASP A 259 25.53 -4.42 1.28
N SER A 260 26.23 -5.46 1.77
CA SER A 260 26.38 -6.76 1.09
C SER A 260 25.06 -7.49 0.85
N ILE A 261 23.95 -7.07 1.46
CA ILE A 261 22.63 -7.64 1.17
C ILE A 261 22.30 -7.57 -0.33
N GLY A 262 22.80 -6.57 -1.06
CA GLY A 262 22.60 -6.43 -2.50
C GLY A 262 23.35 -7.47 -3.35
N GLU A 263 24.25 -8.26 -2.77
CA GLU A 263 24.97 -9.35 -3.44
C GLU A 263 24.14 -10.64 -3.50
N LEU A 264 23.00 -10.71 -2.81
CA LEU A 264 22.09 -11.86 -2.80
C LEU A 264 21.28 -11.94 -4.10
N VAL A 265 21.95 -12.28 -5.21
CA VAL A 265 21.40 -12.25 -6.58
C VAL A 265 20.17 -13.14 -6.80
N HIS A 266 19.94 -14.13 -5.95
CA HIS A 266 18.79 -15.03 -6.01
C HIS A 266 17.68 -14.69 -5.02
N LEU A 267 17.81 -13.64 -4.22
CA LEU A 267 16.84 -13.29 -3.19
C LEU A 267 15.53 -12.81 -3.80
N GLN A 268 14.45 -13.56 -3.55
CA GLN A 268 13.11 -13.28 -4.05
C GLN A 268 12.23 -12.60 -3.01
N ARG A 269 12.45 -12.91 -1.73
CA ARG A 269 11.61 -12.43 -0.62
C ARG A 269 12.49 -11.95 0.54
N LEU A 270 12.33 -10.68 0.89
CA LEU A 270 12.97 -10.04 2.03
C LEU A 270 11.90 -9.55 3.01
N LEU A 271 11.81 -10.19 4.18
CA LEU A 271 10.81 -9.90 5.20
C LEU A 271 11.49 -9.34 6.46
N LEU A 272 11.24 -8.07 6.74
CA LEU A 272 11.90 -7.27 7.78
C LEU A 272 10.90 -6.65 8.76
N ASP A 273 9.70 -7.21 8.85
CA ASP A 273 8.64 -6.65 9.68
C ASP A 273 9.01 -6.64 11.17
N GLY A 274 8.71 -5.56 11.88
CA GLY A 274 8.86 -5.49 13.35
C GLY A 274 10.29 -5.25 13.83
N ASN A 275 11.11 -4.54 13.05
CA ASN A 275 12.48 -4.18 13.43
C ASN A 275 12.57 -2.68 13.82
N GLN A 276 13.81 -2.17 13.95
CA GLN A 276 14.13 -0.78 14.29
C GLN A 276 14.76 -0.03 13.12
N LEU A 277 14.47 -0.43 11.88
CA LEU A 277 15.05 0.15 10.68
C LEU A 277 14.53 1.59 10.47
N LYS A 278 15.47 2.53 10.36
CA LYS A 278 15.17 3.94 10.01
C LYS A 278 15.30 4.23 8.51
N THR A 279 16.05 3.39 7.80
CA THR A 279 16.27 3.43 6.35
C THR A 279 16.74 2.04 5.87
N LEU A 280 16.96 1.88 4.57
CA LEU A 280 17.55 0.70 3.94
C LEU A 280 18.78 1.13 3.11
N PRO A 281 19.77 0.25 2.89
CA PRO A 281 20.85 0.55 1.96
C PRO A 281 20.36 0.59 0.51
N GLU A 282 20.97 1.43 -0.34
CA GLU A 282 20.63 1.53 -1.77
C GLU A 282 20.80 0.20 -2.52
N SER A 283 21.62 -0.72 -1.99
CA SER A 283 21.84 -2.03 -2.57
C SER A 283 20.58 -2.91 -2.57
N VAL A 284 19.62 -2.71 -1.64
CA VAL A 284 18.35 -3.45 -1.60
C VAL A 284 17.51 -3.22 -2.85
N GLY A 285 17.46 -1.98 -3.35
CA GLY A 285 16.72 -1.65 -4.56
C GLY A 285 17.42 -2.07 -5.86
N HIS A 286 18.60 -2.68 -5.77
CA HIS A 286 19.34 -3.24 -6.90
C HIS A 286 19.31 -4.78 -6.93
N LEU A 287 18.58 -5.42 -6.01
CA LEU A 287 18.42 -6.88 -5.99
C LEU A 287 17.64 -7.36 -7.23
N PRO A 288 18.25 -8.15 -8.12
CA PRO A 288 17.68 -8.41 -9.45
C PRO A 288 16.50 -9.38 -9.42
N ALA A 289 16.42 -10.26 -8.40
CA ALA A 289 15.37 -11.26 -8.27
C ALA A 289 14.29 -10.89 -7.24
N LEU A 290 14.40 -9.73 -6.58
CA LEU A 290 13.54 -9.39 -5.44
C LEU A 290 12.12 -9.06 -5.91
N GLN A 291 11.18 -9.92 -5.52
CA GLN A 291 9.76 -9.80 -5.89
C GLN A 291 8.93 -9.21 -4.76
N LEU A 292 9.32 -9.46 -3.50
CA LEU A 292 8.59 -9.02 -2.32
C LEU A 292 9.54 -8.47 -1.26
N LEU A 293 9.34 -7.20 -0.92
CA LEU A 293 9.93 -6.55 0.25
C LEU A 293 8.83 -6.25 1.27
N SER A 294 8.94 -6.77 2.50
CA SER A 294 8.02 -6.43 3.60
C SER A 294 8.78 -5.72 4.71
N ILE A 295 8.37 -4.50 5.03
CA ILE A 295 9.10 -3.61 5.93
C ILE A 295 8.19 -2.97 7.00
N ASN A 296 7.07 -3.61 7.32
CA ASN A 296 6.11 -3.04 8.26
C ASN A 296 6.67 -2.96 9.69
N ARG A 297 6.01 -2.19 10.56
CA ARG A 297 6.39 -2.05 11.97
C ARG A 297 7.86 -1.65 12.17
N ASN A 298 8.33 -0.71 11.35
CA ASN A 298 9.67 -0.08 11.46
C ASN A 298 9.53 1.45 11.55
N PRO A 299 10.43 2.13 12.27
CA PRO A 299 10.44 3.59 12.41
C PRO A 299 11.16 4.29 11.24
N PHE A 300 10.71 4.07 10.00
CA PHE A 300 11.34 4.70 8.82
C PHE A 300 11.25 6.23 8.87
N GLU A 301 12.39 6.87 8.70
CA GLU A 301 12.53 8.32 8.52
C GLU A 301 12.74 8.66 7.04
N SER A 302 13.33 7.72 6.27
CA SER A 302 13.57 7.83 4.83
C SER A 302 13.63 6.45 4.18
N LEU A 303 13.52 6.40 2.85
CA LEU A 303 13.71 5.19 2.04
C LEU A 303 14.69 5.48 0.89
N PRO A 304 15.56 4.53 0.51
CA PRO A 304 16.47 4.74 -0.61
C PRO A 304 15.71 4.81 -1.94
N ALA A 305 16.22 5.64 -2.86
CA ALA A 305 15.53 5.91 -4.13
C ALA A 305 15.46 4.66 -5.03
N SER A 306 16.39 3.72 -4.85
CA SER A 306 16.41 2.46 -5.58
C SER A 306 15.21 1.54 -5.29
N LEU A 307 14.48 1.69 -4.17
CA LEU A 307 13.33 0.79 -3.88
C LEU A 307 12.22 0.88 -4.92
N ARG A 308 12.17 1.95 -5.72
CA ARG A 308 11.24 2.06 -6.85
C ARG A 308 11.38 0.92 -7.88
N ASN A 309 12.52 0.24 -7.91
CA ASN A 309 12.77 -0.87 -8.82
C ASN A 309 12.11 -2.19 -8.36
N ILE A 310 11.61 -2.24 -7.12
CA ILE A 310 11.06 -3.47 -6.52
C ILE A 310 9.58 -3.59 -6.89
N ALA A 311 9.19 -4.73 -7.44
CA ALA A 311 7.84 -4.96 -7.95
C ALA A 311 6.75 -4.85 -6.87
N LYS A 312 7.00 -5.36 -5.66
CA LYS A 312 6.05 -5.32 -4.55
C LYS A 312 6.73 -4.96 -3.23
N VAL A 313 6.36 -3.81 -2.70
CA VAL A 313 6.78 -3.34 -1.37
C VAL A 313 5.56 -3.27 -0.46
N ASN A 314 5.57 -4.04 0.63
CA ASN A 314 4.54 -4.01 1.65
C ASN A 314 4.99 -3.05 2.76
N ILE A 315 4.26 -1.94 2.89
CA ILE A 315 4.56 -0.85 3.80
C ILE A 315 3.29 -0.40 4.52
N GLU A 316 3.42 -0.01 5.79
CA GLU A 316 2.29 0.47 6.59
C GLU A 316 1.78 1.81 6.05
N ARG A 317 0.47 2.01 6.12
CA ARG A 317 -0.22 3.24 5.68
C ARG A 317 0.44 4.52 6.16
N LYS A 318 0.95 4.53 7.41
CA LYS A 318 1.62 5.70 8.01
C LYS A 318 2.92 6.11 7.28
N ASN A 319 3.55 5.19 6.57
CA ASN A 319 4.79 5.39 5.82
C ASN A 319 4.54 5.47 4.29
N GLU A 320 3.28 5.41 3.82
CA GLU A 320 2.96 5.49 2.38
C GLU A 320 3.53 6.75 1.71
N ALA A 321 3.56 7.88 2.41
CA ALA A 321 4.09 9.13 1.87
C ALA A 321 5.56 9.00 1.45
N LEU A 322 6.39 8.32 2.26
CA LEU A 322 7.79 8.04 1.92
C LEU A 322 7.92 7.19 0.67
N PHE A 323 6.99 6.25 0.46
CA PHE A 323 7.00 5.40 -0.72
C PHE A 323 6.47 6.12 -1.97
N ARG A 324 5.47 7.00 -1.82
CA ARG A 324 4.98 7.82 -2.94
C ARG A 324 6.09 8.71 -3.47
N ASP A 325 6.80 9.42 -2.58
CA ASP A 325 7.93 10.30 -2.92
C ASP A 325 8.92 9.62 -3.90
N ILE A 326 9.42 8.43 -3.55
CA ILE A 326 10.41 7.72 -4.36
C ILE A 326 9.88 7.10 -5.67
N ARG A 327 8.55 6.94 -5.83
CA ARG A 327 7.96 6.36 -7.05
C ARG A 327 8.03 7.33 -8.23
N TYR A 328 7.92 8.63 -8.00
CA TYR A 328 7.93 9.61 -9.07
C TYR A 328 9.36 10.00 -9.42
N ARG A 329 9.74 9.81 -10.68
CA ARG A 329 11.07 10.20 -11.13
C ARG A 329 11.06 10.71 -12.56
N PRO A 330 11.42 11.97 -12.81
CA PRO A 330 11.90 12.37 -14.13
C PRO A 330 13.23 11.68 -14.45
N ASP A 331 13.51 11.46 -15.73
CA ASP A 331 14.78 10.85 -16.16
C ASP A 331 15.99 11.73 -15.84
N VAL A 332 15.77 13.03 -15.64
CA VAL A 332 16.78 14.06 -15.41
C VAL A 332 16.45 14.82 -14.14
N GLU A 333 17.44 14.98 -13.25
CA GLU A 333 17.31 15.88 -12.10
C GLU A 333 17.32 17.33 -12.55
N VAL A 334 16.41 18.13 -11.98
CA VAL A 334 16.20 19.53 -12.36
C VAL A 334 15.89 20.37 -11.12
N ALA A 335 16.44 21.59 -11.09
CA ALA A 335 16.18 22.54 -10.02
C ALA A 335 14.77 23.13 -10.17
N ILE A 336 14.01 23.16 -9.07
CA ILE A 336 12.64 23.68 -9.04
C ILE A 336 12.60 25.00 -8.28
N ASP A 337 12.12 26.06 -8.94
CA ASP A 337 11.72 27.29 -8.26
C ASP A 337 10.26 27.18 -7.82
N ARG A 338 10.02 26.61 -6.63
CA ARG A 338 8.67 26.46 -6.07
C ARG A 338 8.00 27.81 -5.79
N GLU A 339 8.78 28.88 -5.59
CA GLU A 339 8.23 30.22 -5.36
C GLU A 339 7.59 30.79 -6.63
N ALA A 340 8.01 30.37 -7.83
CA ALA A 340 7.41 30.79 -9.09
C ALA A 340 5.90 30.51 -9.16
N PHE A 341 5.41 29.47 -8.47
CA PHE A 341 3.99 29.13 -8.42
C PHE A 341 3.18 29.95 -7.41
N MET A 342 3.85 30.66 -6.49
CA MET A 342 3.22 31.26 -5.33
C MET A 342 2.93 32.73 -5.54
N ALA A 343 1.74 33.18 -5.11
CA ALA A 343 1.33 34.57 -5.22
C ALA A 343 2.33 35.53 -4.55
N ARG A 344 2.96 35.11 -3.45
CA ARG A 344 3.96 35.88 -2.70
C ARG A 344 5.20 36.27 -3.51
N ASN A 345 5.52 35.54 -4.59
CA ASN A 345 6.64 35.84 -5.47
C ASN A 345 6.28 36.84 -6.58
N SER A 346 5.04 37.32 -6.62
CA SER A 346 4.57 38.28 -7.62
C SER A 346 3.98 39.53 -6.97
N PRO A 347 4.60 40.72 -7.12
CA PRO A 347 4.08 41.97 -6.57
C PRO A 347 2.63 42.27 -6.98
N ARG A 348 2.26 41.89 -8.22
CA ARG A 348 0.89 42.02 -8.73
C ARG A 348 -0.10 41.18 -7.92
N HIS A 349 0.22 39.91 -7.68
CA HIS A 349 -0.67 38.98 -6.99
C HIS A 349 -0.74 39.28 -5.49
N VAL A 350 0.40 39.69 -4.91
CA VAL A 350 0.44 40.25 -3.57
C VAL A 350 -0.53 41.43 -3.42
N ALA A 351 -0.49 42.41 -4.32
CA ALA A 351 -1.38 43.56 -4.27
C ALA A 351 -2.85 43.16 -4.41
N LEU A 352 -3.17 42.28 -5.38
CA LEU A 352 -4.53 41.75 -5.57
C LEU A 352 -5.07 41.09 -4.29
N LEU A 353 -4.28 40.22 -3.66
CA LEU A 353 -4.67 39.56 -2.42
C LEU A 353 -4.84 40.55 -1.27
N SER A 354 -3.87 41.46 -1.06
CA SER A 354 -3.91 42.45 0.02
C SER A 354 -5.13 43.35 -0.06
N ASP A 355 -5.46 43.81 -1.26
CA ASP A 355 -6.57 44.72 -1.50
C ASP A 355 -7.92 44.02 -1.29
N ALA A 356 -8.03 42.78 -1.77
CA ALA A 356 -9.24 41.98 -1.59
C ALA A 356 -9.45 41.61 -0.11
N LEU A 357 -8.41 41.18 0.61
CA LEU A 357 -8.48 40.89 2.04
C LEU A 357 -8.93 42.10 2.86
N ALA A 358 -8.51 43.31 2.49
CA ALA A 358 -8.93 44.53 3.17
C ALA A 358 -10.42 44.84 2.96
N ARG A 359 -11.00 44.48 1.81
CA ARG A 359 -12.43 44.67 1.52
C ARG A 359 -13.33 43.69 2.26
N HIS A 360 -12.83 42.49 2.55
CA HIS A 360 -13.57 41.41 3.22
C HIS A 360 -13.25 41.26 4.71
N ASP A 361 -12.54 42.21 5.33
CA ASP A 361 -12.16 42.20 6.75
C ASP A 361 -11.32 40.96 7.18
N LEU A 362 -10.53 40.42 6.25
CA LEU A 362 -9.70 39.22 6.47
C LEU A 362 -8.20 39.54 6.55
N LYS A 363 -7.84 40.80 6.77
CA LYS A 363 -6.44 41.28 6.86
C LYS A 363 -5.60 40.54 7.90
N ALA A 364 -6.20 40.08 9.00
CA ALA A 364 -5.51 39.31 10.04
C ALA A 364 -4.93 37.97 9.51
N TYR A 365 -5.54 37.39 8.46
CA TYR A 365 -5.16 36.11 7.87
C TYR A 365 -4.20 36.24 6.68
N GLU A 366 -3.74 37.46 6.37
CA GLU A 366 -2.92 37.75 5.19
C GLU A 366 -1.60 36.95 5.17
N GLY A 367 -0.91 36.83 6.31
CA GLY A 367 0.35 36.10 6.39
C GLY A 367 0.20 34.61 6.00
N PRO A 368 -0.65 33.85 6.71
CA PRO A 368 -0.95 32.46 6.36
C PRO A 368 -1.52 32.30 4.94
N LEU A 369 -2.45 33.15 4.48
CA LEU A 369 -3.00 33.05 3.12
C LEU A 369 -1.93 33.30 2.06
N ARG A 370 -1.03 34.27 2.24
CA ARG A 370 0.11 34.47 1.35
C ARG A 370 1.05 33.26 1.30
N ARG A 371 1.08 32.42 2.34
CA ARG A 371 1.89 31.21 2.34
C ARG A 371 1.34 30.11 1.42
N HIS A 372 0.04 30.11 1.16
CA HIS A 372 -0.66 29.07 0.39
C HIS A 372 -1.26 29.57 -0.93
N ALA A 373 -1.39 30.88 -1.10
CA ALA A 373 -1.97 31.50 -2.28
C ALA A 373 -1.11 31.27 -3.54
N ARG A 374 -1.75 30.90 -4.65
CA ARG A 374 -1.09 30.62 -5.94
C ARG A 374 -1.13 31.82 -6.88
N GLN A 375 -0.08 31.94 -7.69
CA GLN A 375 0.00 32.88 -8.80
C GLN A 375 -0.82 32.34 -10.00
N ALA A 376 -2.13 32.53 -9.96
CA ALA A 376 -3.07 31.91 -10.88
C ALA A 376 -3.40 32.80 -12.09
N LEU A 377 -3.79 32.16 -13.19
CA LEU A 377 -4.41 32.84 -14.33
C LEU A 377 -5.86 32.43 -14.45
N ARG A 378 -6.70 33.38 -14.82
CA ARG A 378 -8.11 33.16 -15.10
C ARG A 378 -8.37 33.33 -16.58
N LEU A 379 -9.02 32.33 -17.16
CA LEU A 379 -9.35 32.22 -18.57
C LEU A 379 -10.87 32.26 -18.70
N ARG A 380 -11.40 33.36 -19.25
CA ARG A 380 -12.85 33.53 -19.47
C ARG A 380 -13.18 33.39 -20.94
N THR A 381 -14.07 32.46 -21.26
CA THR A 381 -14.67 32.36 -22.60
C THR A 381 -15.49 33.60 -22.91
N THR A 382 -15.32 34.17 -24.10
CA THR A 382 -16.05 35.36 -24.54
C THR A 382 -16.99 35.03 -25.71
N GLU A 383 -16.69 35.52 -26.90
CA GLU A 383 -17.40 35.20 -28.14
C GLU A 383 -16.91 33.88 -28.76
N PRO A 384 -17.71 33.26 -29.65
CA PRO A 384 -17.26 32.11 -30.42
C PRO A 384 -15.95 32.37 -31.17
N GLU A 385 -15.11 31.34 -31.24
CA GLU A 385 -13.85 31.36 -31.98
C GLU A 385 -14.11 31.31 -33.49
N ASP A 386 -13.45 32.18 -34.23
CA ASP A 386 -13.59 32.33 -35.69
C ASP A 386 -12.37 31.80 -36.45
N HIS A 387 -11.33 31.33 -35.74
CA HIS A 387 -10.09 30.81 -36.30
C HIS A 387 -9.36 31.82 -37.21
N ALA A 388 -9.64 33.12 -37.11
CA ALA A 388 -9.03 34.13 -37.96
C ALA A 388 -7.53 34.34 -37.67
N THR A 389 -7.10 34.03 -36.43
CA THR A 389 -5.71 34.15 -36.00
C THR A 389 -5.16 32.79 -35.61
N PRO A 390 -4.35 32.13 -36.47
CA PRO A 390 -3.77 30.83 -36.16
C PRO A 390 -2.95 30.86 -34.87
N GLY A 391 -3.19 29.88 -34.02
CA GLY A 391 -2.43 29.70 -32.79
C GLY A 391 -2.90 30.52 -31.59
N SER A 392 -3.98 31.31 -31.70
CA SER A 392 -4.54 32.07 -30.58
C SER A 392 -5.04 31.17 -29.45
N THR A 393 -5.01 31.68 -28.22
CA THR A 393 -5.57 30.97 -27.06
C THR A 393 -7.08 30.81 -27.17
N ARG A 394 -7.57 29.60 -26.92
CA ARG A 394 -8.99 29.24 -26.96
C ARG A 394 -9.33 28.05 -26.05
N ILE A 395 -10.59 27.97 -25.67
CA ILE A 395 -11.20 26.79 -25.04
C ILE A 395 -12.17 26.18 -26.04
N GLY A 396 -12.04 24.88 -26.30
CA GLY A 396 -12.79 24.14 -27.32
C GLY A 396 -12.42 24.48 -28.76
N GLY A 397 -13.24 23.99 -29.69
CA GLY A 397 -13.07 24.14 -31.13
C GLY A 397 -12.11 23.11 -31.72
N THR A 398 -11.34 23.52 -32.72
CA THR A 398 -10.27 22.69 -33.31
C THR A 398 -8.89 23.24 -32.96
N PRO A 399 -7.89 22.39 -32.70
CA PRO A 399 -6.53 22.86 -32.47
C PRO A 399 -5.88 23.34 -33.77
N ASP A 400 -5.02 24.34 -33.68
CA ASP A 400 -4.13 24.75 -34.76
C ASP A 400 -2.80 24.00 -34.61
N LEU A 401 -2.69 22.82 -35.24
CA LEU A 401 -1.52 21.96 -35.13
C LEU A 401 -0.48 22.26 -36.22
N PRO A 402 0.82 22.19 -35.90
CA PRO A 402 1.87 22.28 -36.92
C PRO A 402 2.03 20.95 -37.69
N PRO A 403 2.59 20.99 -38.91
CA PRO A 403 2.94 19.81 -39.68
C PRO A 403 3.79 18.82 -38.88
N GLY A 404 3.42 17.54 -38.91
CA GLY A 404 4.17 16.46 -38.27
C GLY A 404 3.88 16.24 -36.78
N ILE A 405 2.95 16.99 -36.19
CA ILE A 405 2.36 16.62 -34.90
C ILE A 405 1.03 15.91 -35.17
N ASP A 406 0.99 14.62 -34.82
CA ASP A 406 -0.22 13.82 -34.95
C ASP A 406 -1.28 14.21 -33.91
N TYR A 407 -2.53 14.22 -34.34
CA TYR A 407 -3.67 14.38 -33.45
C TYR A 407 -3.79 13.14 -32.54
N PRO A 408 -3.91 13.29 -31.20
CA PRO A 408 -3.95 12.14 -30.30
C PRO A 408 -5.16 11.22 -30.55
N ALA A 409 -4.91 9.90 -30.58
CA ALA A 409 -5.92 8.89 -30.87
C ALA A 409 -5.59 7.54 -30.21
N THR A 410 -6.63 6.76 -29.89
CA THR A 410 -6.53 5.35 -29.46
C THR A 410 -7.26 4.49 -30.48
N ASP A 411 -6.58 3.46 -31.02
CA ASP A 411 -7.16 2.53 -32.02
C ASP A 411 -7.84 3.24 -33.22
N GLY A 412 -7.28 4.38 -33.63
CA GLY A 412 -7.80 5.20 -34.74
C GLY A 412 -8.96 6.13 -34.38
N LYS A 413 -9.47 6.09 -33.15
CA LYS A 413 -10.48 7.02 -32.63
C LYS A 413 -9.82 8.23 -31.99
N LEU A 414 -10.28 9.42 -32.36
CA LEU A 414 -9.66 10.68 -31.96
C LEU A 414 -9.95 10.98 -30.49
N TRP A 415 -9.02 11.66 -29.81
CA TRP A 415 -9.27 12.17 -28.46
C TRP A 415 -10.01 13.51 -28.52
N ARG A 416 -10.76 13.86 -27.49
CA ARG A 416 -11.39 15.19 -27.39
C ARG A 416 -10.32 16.26 -27.21
N PHE A 417 -10.50 17.39 -27.89
CA PHE A 417 -9.70 18.59 -27.70
C PHE A 417 -10.42 19.55 -26.76
N TYR A 418 -9.68 20.05 -25.76
CA TYR A 418 -10.23 20.91 -24.72
C TYR A 418 -9.73 22.35 -24.80
N ALA A 419 -8.45 22.57 -25.09
CA ALA A 419 -7.87 23.90 -25.05
C ALA A 419 -6.56 24.00 -25.83
N GLN A 420 -6.30 25.19 -26.37
CA GLN A 420 -5.00 25.60 -26.89
C GLN A 420 -4.60 26.89 -26.20
N ILE A 421 -3.40 26.94 -25.64
CA ILE A 421 -2.87 28.11 -24.91
C ILE A 421 -1.61 28.61 -25.59
N ASP A 422 -1.62 29.85 -26.08
CA ASP A 422 -0.41 30.52 -26.56
C ASP A 422 0.38 31.08 -25.37
N LEU A 423 1.55 30.50 -25.12
CA LEU A 423 2.38 30.86 -23.98
C LEU A 423 2.91 32.30 -24.08
N ALA A 424 3.02 32.86 -25.29
CA ALA A 424 3.43 34.24 -25.47
C ALA A 424 2.37 35.24 -24.97
N GLU A 425 1.07 34.91 -25.09
CA GLU A 425 -0.03 35.76 -24.63
C GLU A 425 -0.05 35.87 -23.10
N ILE A 426 0.30 34.78 -22.41
CA ILE A 426 0.29 34.72 -20.93
C ILE A 426 1.65 35.04 -20.29
N ALA A 427 2.73 35.12 -21.07
CA ALA A 427 4.08 35.34 -20.55
C ALA A 427 4.17 36.58 -19.64
N GLY A 428 3.44 37.66 -19.93
CA GLY A 428 3.44 38.86 -19.08
C GLY A 428 2.76 38.69 -17.71
N LEU A 429 2.02 37.59 -17.51
CA LEU A 429 1.14 37.36 -16.35
C LEU A 429 1.70 36.31 -15.38
N GLN A 430 2.55 35.41 -15.87
CA GLN A 430 3.09 34.27 -15.14
C GLN A 430 4.62 34.16 -15.24
N SER A 431 5.24 33.40 -14.32
CA SER A 431 6.69 33.11 -14.33
C SER A 431 7.06 31.62 -14.32
N TRP A 432 6.07 30.72 -14.26
CA TRP A 432 6.20 29.29 -14.00
C TRP A 432 6.02 28.40 -15.24
N LEU A 433 5.63 28.96 -16.39
CA LEU A 433 5.58 28.31 -17.70
C LEU A 433 6.59 28.95 -18.68
N PRO A 434 6.98 28.24 -19.75
CA PRO A 434 7.79 28.81 -20.83
C PRO A 434 7.19 30.11 -21.38
N ARG A 435 8.06 30.97 -21.90
CA ARG A 435 7.68 32.32 -22.38
C ARG A 435 7.09 32.32 -23.79
N THR A 436 7.26 31.23 -24.53
CA THR A 436 6.87 31.05 -25.93
C THR A 436 6.47 29.59 -26.15
N GLY A 437 5.77 29.33 -27.26
CA GLY A 437 5.27 28.00 -27.60
C GLY A 437 3.78 27.89 -27.33
N ARG A 438 3.23 26.71 -27.55
CA ARG A 438 1.80 26.42 -27.40
C ARG A 438 1.60 25.12 -26.67
N LEU A 439 0.62 25.13 -25.77
CA LEU A 439 0.11 23.93 -25.12
C LEU A 439 -1.23 23.54 -25.73
N TYR A 440 -1.43 22.25 -25.94
CA TYR A 440 -2.67 21.68 -26.46
C TYR A 440 -3.14 20.57 -25.53
N PHE A 441 -4.40 20.64 -25.10
CA PHE A 441 -4.95 19.77 -24.07
C PHE A 441 -5.97 18.81 -24.70
N PHE A 442 -5.73 17.51 -24.54
CA PHE A 442 -6.58 16.45 -25.06
C PHE A 442 -6.91 15.42 -23.97
N GLY A 443 -8.08 14.79 -24.08
CA GLY A 443 -8.47 13.64 -23.27
C GLY A 443 -9.20 12.60 -24.10
N GLU A 444 -8.98 11.33 -23.78
CA GLU A 444 -9.60 10.18 -24.45
C GLU A 444 -11.12 10.17 -24.23
N GLY A 445 -11.54 10.48 -23.00
CA GLY A 445 -12.93 10.59 -22.60
C GLY A 445 -13.03 11.26 -21.22
N GLN A 446 -14.07 10.91 -20.46
CA GLN A 446 -14.36 11.45 -19.12
C GLN A 446 -14.62 10.34 -18.10
N GLU A 447 -14.18 9.11 -18.37
CA GLU A 447 -14.41 7.92 -17.55
C GLU A 447 -13.14 7.45 -16.83
N GLU A 448 -13.30 6.66 -15.76
CA GLU A 448 -12.16 6.08 -15.03
C GLU A 448 -11.34 5.16 -15.94
N GLY A 449 -10.03 5.45 -16.05
CA GLY A 449 -9.09 4.71 -16.90
C GLY A 449 -8.75 5.39 -18.22
N ASP A 450 -9.47 6.46 -18.58
CA ASP A 450 -9.18 7.26 -19.77
C ASP A 450 -7.83 8.00 -19.64
N GLY A 451 -7.15 8.20 -20.77
CA GLY A 451 -5.92 8.96 -20.86
C GLY A 451 -6.10 10.47 -21.08
N VAL A 452 -5.08 11.25 -20.73
CA VAL A 452 -4.91 12.63 -21.21
C VAL A 452 -3.56 12.82 -21.88
N ARG A 453 -3.51 13.80 -22.79
CA ARG A 453 -2.28 14.19 -23.46
C ARG A 453 -2.20 15.70 -23.54
N VAL A 454 -1.06 16.23 -23.09
CA VAL A 454 -0.72 17.64 -23.28
C VAL A 454 0.45 17.72 -24.23
N LEU A 455 0.23 18.34 -25.39
CA LEU A 455 1.29 18.56 -26.38
C LEU A 455 1.90 19.94 -26.15
N HIS A 456 3.22 20.04 -26.30
CA HIS A 456 3.95 21.31 -26.27
C HIS A 456 4.71 21.49 -27.59
N SER A 457 4.46 22.60 -28.28
CA SER A 457 5.12 22.91 -29.56
C SER A 457 5.67 24.33 -29.59
N ASN A 458 6.87 24.48 -30.13
CA ASN A 458 7.50 25.77 -30.42
C ASN A 458 7.36 26.19 -31.89
N ALA A 459 6.49 25.52 -32.66
CA ALA A 459 6.26 25.88 -34.05
C ALA A 459 5.77 27.32 -34.18
N PRO A 460 6.28 28.10 -35.16
CA PRO A 460 5.84 29.45 -35.39
C PRO A 460 4.38 29.47 -35.88
N ALA A 461 3.65 30.55 -35.61
CA ALA A 461 2.24 30.68 -36.00
C ALA A 461 2.00 30.49 -37.51
N ALA A 462 2.99 30.82 -38.34
CA ALA A 462 2.93 30.65 -39.79
C ALA A 462 2.85 29.19 -40.26
N ASP A 463 3.30 28.25 -39.43
CA ASP A 463 3.28 26.83 -39.74
C ASP A 463 2.00 26.14 -39.23
N LEU A 464 1.16 26.84 -38.47
CA LEU A 464 -0.04 26.24 -37.89
C LEU A 464 -1.18 26.16 -38.89
N GLN A 465 -1.92 25.06 -38.84
CA GLN A 465 -3.13 24.85 -39.62
C GLN A 465 -4.24 24.36 -38.69
N PRO A 466 -5.47 24.88 -38.79
CA PRO A 466 -6.62 24.30 -38.11
C PRO A 466 -6.76 22.83 -38.49
N TYR A 467 -6.92 21.97 -37.50
CA TYR A 467 -7.08 20.54 -37.74
C TYR A 467 -8.40 20.27 -38.49
N ALA A 468 -8.28 19.60 -39.63
CA ALA A 468 -9.44 19.17 -40.41
C ALA A 468 -9.81 17.73 -40.04
N TRP A 469 -11.00 17.56 -39.47
CA TRP A 469 -11.51 16.24 -39.10
C TRP A 469 -11.65 15.34 -40.35
N PRO A 470 -11.19 14.08 -40.29
CA PRO A 470 -11.48 13.10 -41.34
C PRO A 470 -12.99 12.85 -41.49
N GLU A 471 -13.44 12.50 -42.69
CA GLU A 471 -14.83 12.15 -42.94
C GLU A 471 -15.23 10.89 -42.14
N GLY A 472 -16.31 10.99 -41.37
CA GLY A 472 -16.79 9.90 -40.51
C GLY A 472 -15.90 9.61 -39.29
N ALA A 473 -15.07 10.57 -38.87
CA ALA A 473 -14.27 10.43 -37.66
C ALA A 473 -15.17 10.35 -36.40
N GLU A 474 -14.73 9.56 -35.43
CA GLU A 474 -15.35 9.42 -34.12
C GLU A 474 -14.33 9.77 -33.03
N PHE A 475 -14.84 10.23 -31.89
CA PHE A 475 -14.05 10.31 -30.67
C PHE A 475 -13.93 8.94 -30.00
N ALA A 476 -12.93 8.79 -29.12
CA ALA A 476 -12.65 7.53 -28.42
C ALA A 476 -13.79 7.10 -27.48
N ASP A 477 -14.57 8.04 -26.96
CA ASP A 477 -15.82 7.79 -26.23
C ASP A 477 -16.98 7.28 -27.12
N GLY A 478 -16.77 7.20 -28.44
CA GLY A 478 -17.73 6.71 -29.42
C GLY A 478 -18.70 7.75 -29.95
N SER A 479 -18.58 9.02 -29.56
CA SER A 479 -19.39 10.10 -30.12
C SER A 479 -18.88 10.55 -31.49
N ASP A 480 -19.72 11.21 -32.28
CA ASP A 480 -19.32 11.81 -33.56
C ASP A 480 -18.45 13.06 -33.30
N VAL A 481 -17.54 13.38 -34.22
CA VAL A 481 -16.75 14.62 -34.13
C VAL A 481 -17.61 15.88 -34.22
N SER A 482 -18.86 15.79 -34.68
CA SER A 482 -19.85 16.87 -34.58
C SER A 482 -20.20 17.25 -33.15
N ASP A 483 -19.96 16.35 -32.18
CA ASP A 483 -20.14 16.57 -30.74
C ASP A 483 -18.88 17.18 -30.08
N ALA A 484 -17.95 17.71 -30.90
CA ALA A 484 -16.81 18.46 -30.40
C ALA A 484 -17.28 19.70 -29.62
N HIS A 485 -16.53 20.07 -28.60
CA HIS A 485 -16.82 21.29 -27.85
C HIS A 485 -16.72 22.51 -28.76
N GLU A 486 -17.74 23.37 -28.74
CA GLU A 486 -17.72 24.63 -29.48
C GLU A 486 -16.54 25.49 -29.01
N GLY A 487 -15.86 26.16 -29.95
CA GLY A 487 -14.68 26.96 -29.65
C GLY A 487 -15.04 28.37 -29.20
N TYR A 488 -14.37 28.85 -28.16
CA TYR A 488 -14.52 30.21 -27.65
C TYR A 488 -13.18 30.91 -27.49
N LYS A 489 -13.16 32.20 -27.85
CA LYS A 489 -12.03 33.09 -27.53
C LYS A 489 -11.94 33.28 -26.03
N VAL A 490 -10.75 33.61 -25.55
CA VAL A 490 -10.48 33.70 -24.12
C VAL A 490 -9.91 35.07 -23.75
N ARG A 491 -10.51 35.71 -22.75
CA ARG A 491 -9.88 36.82 -22.03
C ARG A 491 -9.09 36.26 -20.85
N ILE A 492 -7.82 36.63 -20.76
CA ILE A 492 -6.90 36.15 -19.71
C ILE A 492 -6.55 37.28 -18.76
N ASP A 493 -6.84 37.09 -17.48
CA ASP A 493 -6.44 38.00 -16.41
C ASP A 493 -5.59 37.25 -15.36
N ALA A 494 -4.65 37.94 -14.71
CA ALA A 494 -3.97 37.37 -13.54
C ALA A 494 -4.88 37.49 -12.31
N THR A 495 -4.92 36.45 -11.49
CA THR A 495 -5.71 36.38 -10.27
C THR A 495 -4.99 35.56 -9.18
N VAL A 496 -5.53 35.55 -7.96
CA VAL A 496 -5.01 34.77 -6.85
C VAL A 496 -5.94 33.60 -6.59
N SER A 497 -5.40 32.39 -6.57
CA SER A 497 -6.14 31.21 -6.13
C SER A 497 -5.77 30.89 -4.67
N LEU A 498 -6.80 30.73 -3.83
CA LEU A 498 -6.65 30.48 -2.40
C LEU A 498 -6.90 29.00 -2.08
N PRO A 499 -6.27 28.46 -1.01
CA PRO A 499 -6.45 27.06 -0.64
C PRO A 499 -7.91 26.76 -0.28
N ASN A 500 -8.34 25.52 -0.49
CA ASN A 500 -9.60 25.05 0.07
C ASN A 500 -9.45 24.83 1.59
N LEU A 501 -10.25 25.54 2.38
CA LEU A 501 -10.23 25.42 3.85
C LEU A 501 -11.22 24.37 4.36
N TYR A 502 -12.14 23.91 3.52
CA TYR A 502 -13.10 22.85 3.86
C TYR A 502 -12.37 21.58 4.30
N ASN A 503 -12.68 21.07 5.50
CA ASN A 503 -12.04 19.90 6.11
C ASN A 503 -10.51 19.99 6.28
N ALA A 504 -9.91 21.18 6.27
CA ALA A 504 -8.46 21.36 6.34
C ALA A 504 -7.81 20.96 7.70
N GLY A 505 -8.63 20.68 8.73
CA GLY A 505 -8.20 20.29 10.07
C GLY A 505 -7.47 18.94 10.18
N GLY A 506 -7.47 18.12 9.12
CA GLY A 506 -6.82 16.81 9.07
C GLY A 506 -5.28 16.81 8.98
N GLY A 507 -4.61 17.91 9.34
CA GLY A 507 -3.15 18.03 9.31
C GLY A 507 -2.57 18.77 8.10
N ARG A 508 -3.40 19.24 7.16
CA ARG A 508 -2.95 20.07 6.01
C ARG A 508 -2.46 21.46 6.44
N LEU A 509 -3.01 22.00 7.53
CA LEU A 509 -2.62 23.28 8.12
C LEU A 509 -2.15 23.04 9.56
N SER A 510 -0.88 23.34 9.85
CA SER A 510 -0.26 23.12 11.16
C SER A 510 0.64 24.29 11.55
N GLY A 511 1.06 24.35 12.83
CA GLY A 511 1.91 25.43 13.34
C GLY A 511 1.29 26.81 13.15
N GLU A 512 2.02 27.72 12.52
CA GLU A 512 1.57 29.11 12.27
C GLU A 512 0.38 29.21 11.31
N ASP A 513 0.10 28.18 10.51
CA ASP A 513 -1.00 28.15 9.54
C ASP A 513 -2.32 27.68 10.15
N ALA A 514 -2.29 27.14 11.39
CA ALA A 514 -3.49 26.66 12.07
C ALA A 514 -4.52 27.77 12.34
N SER A 515 -4.11 29.05 12.29
CA SER A 515 -5.02 30.20 12.38
C SER A 515 -6.04 30.24 11.23
N LEU A 516 -5.72 29.69 10.05
CA LEU A 516 -6.69 29.59 8.95
C LEU A 516 -7.86 28.64 9.27
N LEU A 517 -7.68 27.71 10.20
CA LEU A 517 -8.77 26.83 10.66
C LEU A 517 -9.84 27.58 11.45
N GLU A 518 -9.57 28.82 11.88
CA GLU A 518 -10.58 29.68 12.49
C GLU A 518 -11.65 30.08 11.46
N ILE A 519 -11.25 30.31 10.21
CA ILE A 519 -12.17 30.67 9.12
C ILE A 519 -13.20 29.56 8.87
N ASP A 520 -12.77 28.29 8.94
CA ASP A 520 -13.65 27.13 8.74
C ASP A 520 -14.58 26.87 9.95
N ARG A 521 -14.27 27.44 11.12
CA ARG A 521 -15.02 27.24 12.37
C ARG A 521 -15.97 28.38 12.72
N ASP A 522 -15.90 29.50 12.00
CA ASP A 522 -16.73 30.69 12.22
C ASP A 522 -17.51 31.02 10.94
N ASP A 523 -18.83 30.89 11.01
CA ASP A 523 -19.72 31.09 9.86
C ASP A 523 -19.53 32.45 9.17
N LYS A 524 -19.25 33.53 9.93
CA LYS A 524 -19.06 34.87 9.35
C LYS A 524 -17.74 34.98 8.62
N LEU A 525 -16.68 34.42 9.19
CA LEU A 525 -15.38 34.36 8.52
C LEU A 525 -15.44 33.48 7.27
N GLN A 526 -16.19 32.38 7.32
CA GLN A 526 -16.41 31.51 6.17
C GLN A 526 -17.17 32.25 5.05
N GLU A 527 -18.24 32.97 5.36
CA GLU A 527 -18.97 33.82 4.40
C GLU A 527 -18.05 34.89 3.80
N ALA A 528 -17.25 35.58 4.63
CA ALA A 528 -16.28 36.57 4.17
C ALA A 528 -15.20 35.95 3.27
N TYR A 529 -14.74 34.74 3.60
CA TYR A 529 -13.77 34.02 2.80
C TYR A 529 -14.37 33.64 1.45
N TRP A 530 -15.58 33.10 1.41
CA TRP A 530 -16.26 32.81 0.14
C TRP A 530 -16.50 34.06 -0.71
N ALA A 531 -16.83 35.20 -0.10
CA ALA A 531 -16.96 36.47 -0.81
C ALA A 531 -15.61 36.96 -1.37
N LEU A 532 -14.53 36.80 -0.61
CA LEU A 532 -13.15 37.04 -1.08
C LEU A 532 -12.81 36.16 -2.29
N GLU A 533 -13.12 34.87 -2.22
CA GLU A 533 -12.87 33.95 -3.32
C GLU A 533 -13.69 34.29 -4.55
N ALA A 534 -14.97 34.66 -4.38
CA ALA A 534 -15.82 35.12 -5.48
C ALA A 534 -15.30 36.42 -6.13
N GLU A 535 -14.74 37.34 -5.34
CA GLU A 535 -14.11 38.56 -5.85
C GLU A 535 -12.83 38.25 -6.65
N LEU A 536 -11.96 37.38 -6.11
CA LEU A 536 -10.75 36.95 -6.81
C LEU A 536 -11.09 36.14 -8.07
N ALA A 537 -12.16 35.34 -8.02
CA ALA A 537 -12.74 34.66 -9.17
C ALA A 537 -13.35 35.65 -10.18
N GLY A 538 -13.84 36.82 -9.74
CA GLY A 538 -14.11 38.03 -10.53
C GLY A 538 -15.55 38.34 -10.88
N ASP A 539 -16.53 37.51 -10.52
CA ASP A 539 -17.93 37.66 -10.98
C ASP A 539 -18.97 37.73 -9.87
N GLY A 540 -18.57 37.66 -8.60
CA GLY A 540 -19.55 37.58 -7.50
C GLY A 540 -20.35 36.27 -7.47
N GLU A 541 -20.11 35.35 -8.41
CA GLU A 541 -20.55 33.95 -8.35
C GLU A 541 -19.58 33.15 -7.47
N ARG A 542 -20.07 32.05 -6.88
CA ARG A 542 -19.22 31.10 -6.14
C ARG A 542 -18.11 30.57 -7.06
N ARG A 543 -17.05 29.98 -6.48
CA ARG A 543 -16.08 29.14 -7.22
C ARG A 543 -16.85 28.35 -8.28
N ASN A 544 -16.47 28.53 -9.56
CA ASN A 544 -16.83 27.75 -10.76
C ASN A 544 -17.25 28.51 -12.04
N GLY A 545 -17.15 29.84 -12.07
CA GLY A 545 -17.47 30.63 -13.29
C GLY A 545 -16.33 30.83 -14.29
N ALA A 546 -15.17 30.21 -14.10
CA ALA A 546 -14.00 30.43 -14.97
C ALA A 546 -13.01 29.26 -14.98
N HIS A 547 -12.38 29.04 -16.13
CA HIS A 547 -11.23 28.16 -16.23
C HIS A 547 -10.00 28.82 -15.60
N LEU A 548 -9.13 28.02 -14.98
CA LEU A 548 -8.00 28.51 -14.19
C LEU A 548 -6.71 27.78 -14.55
N MET A 549 -5.57 28.43 -14.34
CA MET A 549 -4.25 27.80 -14.39
C MET A 549 -3.47 28.08 -13.12
N ASN A 550 -2.65 27.12 -12.66
CA ASN A 550 -1.91 27.18 -11.39
C ASN A 550 -2.84 27.56 -10.21
N ALA A 551 -3.94 26.83 -10.07
CA ALA A 551 -4.98 27.11 -9.09
C ALA A 551 -5.27 25.90 -8.19
N HIS A 552 -5.69 26.19 -6.97
CA HIS A 552 -6.35 25.21 -6.12
C HIS A 552 -7.71 24.85 -6.73
N VAL A 553 -8.06 23.58 -6.64
CA VAL A 553 -9.35 23.05 -7.10
C VAL A 553 -10.19 22.73 -5.88
N PHE A 554 -11.47 23.07 -5.95
CA PHE A 554 -12.44 22.61 -4.95
C PHE A 554 -12.78 21.15 -5.23
N THR A 555 -12.72 20.31 -4.21
CA THR A 555 -13.19 18.92 -4.27
C THR A 555 -14.03 18.62 -3.04
N GLN A 556 -15.09 17.84 -3.23
CA GLN A 556 -15.82 17.21 -2.13
C GLN A 556 -15.03 15.99 -1.61
N HIS A 557 -14.17 15.42 -2.45
CA HIS A 557 -13.32 14.27 -2.16
C HIS A 557 -11.81 14.59 -2.19
N GLU A 558 -10.99 13.59 -2.56
CA GLU A 558 -9.53 13.69 -2.70
C GLU A 558 -9.17 14.73 -3.78
N ASN A 559 -8.24 15.64 -3.49
CA ASN A 559 -7.90 16.70 -4.44
C ASN A 559 -7.07 16.14 -5.63
N PRO A 560 -7.01 16.85 -6.78
CA PRO A 560 -6.31 16.37 -7.97
C PRO A 560 -4.85 15.99 -7.74
N GLN A 561 -4.15 16.73 -6.87
CA GLN A 561 -2.76 16.45 -6.53
C GLN A 561 -2.58 15.15 -5.73
N GLU A 562 -3.49 14.86 -4.81
CA GLU A 562 -3.49 13.63 -4.02
C GLU A 562 -3.80 12.42 -4.91
N GLN A 563 -4.76 12.56 -5.84
CA GLN A 563 -5.05 11.55 -6.87
C GLN A 563 -3.83 11.29 -7.77
N ALA A 564 -3.20 12.35 -8.28
CA ALA A 564 -1.98 12.26 -9.10
C ALA A 564 -0.84 11.58 -8.34
N SER A 565 -0.60 11.97 -7.09
CA SER A 565 0.41 11.38 -6.20
C SER A 565 0.17 9.88 -5.96
N ARG A 566 -1.09 9.49 -5.76
CA ARG A 566 -1.47 8.09 -5.54
C ARG A 566 -1.20 7.23 -6.77
N GLU A 567 -1.54 7.74 -7.97
CA GLU A 567 -1.48 6.97 -9.21
C GLU A 567 -0.13 7.02 -9.91
N ARG A 568 0.55 8.16 -9.85
CA ARG A 568 1.82 8.43 -10.55
C ARG A 568 3.02 8.52 -9.62
N GLY A 569 2.82 8.57 -8.30
CA GLY A 569 3.86 8.79 -7.30
C GLY A 569 4.15 10.28 -7.05
N GLY A 570 5.20 10.55 -6.27
CA GLY A 570 5.60 11.90 -5.87
C GLY A 570 4.75 12.39 -4.71
N LEU A 571 5.17 13.43 -4.02
CA LEU A 571 4.38 13.97 -2.93
C LEU A 571 3.26 14.88 -3.49
N PRO A 572 2.05 14.89 -2.91
CA PRO A 572 0.94 15.70 -3.43
C PRO A 572 1.32 17.18 -3.66
N GLN A 573 2.10 17.79 -2.76
CA GLN A 573 2.53 19.18 -2.88
C GLN A 573 3.47 19.48 -4.07
N GLU A 574 4.04 18.45 -4.70
CA GLU A 574 4.90 18.57 -5.88
C GLU A 574 4.11 18.56 -7.19
N TRP A 575 2.81 18.26 -7.12
CA TRP A 575 1.89 18.32 -8.27
C TRP A 575 1.27 19.71 -8.40
N ILE A 576 1.25 20.22 -9.63
CA ILE A 576 0.74 21.54 -10.01
C ILE A 576 -0.45 21.35 -10.95
N ASN A 577 -1.58 21.94 -10.61
CA ASN A 577 -2.75 21.97 -11.48
C ASN A 577 -2.48 22.95 -12.63
N LEU A 578 -2.14 22.41 -13.80
CA LEU A 578 -1.71 23.14 -14.98
C LEU A 578 -2.87 23.92 -15.62
N LEU A 579 -4.00 23.24 -15.82
CA LEU A 579 -5.23 23.80 -16.35
C LEU A 579 -6.43 23.13 -15.70
N THR A 580 -7.37 23.94 -15.23
CA THR A 580 -8.65 23.53 -14.66
C THR A 580 -9.76 24.11 -15.54
N LEU A 581 -10.58 23.23 -16.10
CA LEU A 581 -11.71 23.56 -16.95
C LEU A 581 -12.99 23.34 -16.17
N ASP A 582 -13.69 24.43 -15.88
CA ASP A 582 -15.02 24.34 -15.28
C ASP A 582 -16.14 24.15 -16.31
N SER A 583 -17.25 23.62 -15.83
CA SER A 583 -18.51 23.72 -16.57
C SER A 583 -18.97 25.17 -16.59
N ASP A 584 -19.18 25.73 -17.78
CA ASP A 584 -19.57 27.13 -17.94
C ASP A 584 -20.97 27.27 -18.56
N ASN A 585 -21.44 28.51 -18.70
CA ASN A 585 -22.74 28.79 -19.29
C ASN A 585 -22.73 28.84 -20.82
N LYS A 586 -21.61 28.48 -21.46
CA LYS A 586 -21.49 28.39 -22.91
C LYS A 586 -21.98 27.04 -23.40
N PRO A 587 -22.69 27.00 -24.54
CA PRO A 587 -23.07 25.74 -25.16
C PRO A 587 -21.89 24.78 -25.32
N GLY A 588 -22.04 23.56 -24.82
CA GLY A 588 -21.12 22.45 -25.05
C GLY A 588 -20.01 22.25 -24.00
N PHE A 589 -19.80 23.17 -23.05
CA PHE A 589 -18.81 23.00 -21.97
C PHE A 589 -19.47 22.67 -20.64
N CYS A 590 -19.92 21.42 -20.52
CA CYS A 590 -20.45 20.86 -19.29
C CYS A 590 -19.77 19.52 -19.01
N PHE A 591 -19.13 19.42 -17.85
CA PHE A 591 -18.53 18.19 -17.36
C PHE A 591 -19.49 17.58 -16.35
N TRP A 592 -20.25 16.56 -16.76
CA TRP A 592 -21.21 15.87 -15.89
C TRP A 592 -22.21 16.85 -15.24
N ASP A 593 -22.45 16.78 -13.93
CA ASP A 593 -23.36 17.67 -13.19
C ASP A 593 -22.62 18.93 -12.71
N ALA A 594 -22.27 19.78 -13.68
CA ALA A 594 -21.55 21.03 -13.46
C ALA A 594 -20.19 20.87 -12.73
N GLY A 595 -19.44 19.85 -13.15
CA GLY A 595 -18.14 19.49 -12.62
C GLY A 595 -16.97 20.27 -13.23
N THR A 596 -15.77 19.91 -12.76
CA THR A 596 -14.50 20.55 -13.05
C THR A 596 -13.45 19.50 -13.48
N PHE A 597 -12.93 19.64 -14.70
CA PHE A 597 -11.89 18.78 -15.26
C PHE A 597 -10.50 19.42 -15.08
N THR A 598 -9.55 18.72 -14.46
CA THR A 598 -8.23 19.27 -14.13
C THR A 598 -7.10 18.45 -14.74
N PHE A 599 -6.13 19.14 -15.34
CA PHE A 599 -4.84 18.59 -15.77
C PHE A 599 -3.76 18.94 -14.74
N SER A 600 -3.07 17.94 -14.22
CA SER A 600 -2.04 18.06 -13.18
C SER A 600 -0.69 17.59 -13.69
N ILE A 601 0.37 18.36 -13.42
CA ILE A 601 1.75 18.03 -13.82
C ILE A 601 2.66 18.10 -12.60
N HIS A 602 3.61 17.19 -12.49
CA HIS A 602 4.63 17.27 -11.45
C HIS A 602 5.60 18.43 -11.73
N GLU A 603 6.02 19.15 -10.71
CA GLU A 603 6.88 20.34 -10.82
C GLU A 603 8.19 20.07 -11.59
N LYS A 604 8.76 18.87 -11.44
CA LYS A 604 9.99 18.46 -12.14
C LYS A 604 9.78 18.30 -13.65
N ASP A 605 8.66 17.74 -14.07
CA ASP A 605 8.33 17.59 -15.48
C ASP A 605 8.06 18.94 -16.13
N LEU A 606 7.35 19.80 -15.41
CA LEU A 606 7.11 21.16 -15.83
C LEU A 606 8.41 21.96 -16.00
N ALA A 607 9.37 21.81 -15.08
CA ALA A 607 10.68 22.45 -15.17
C ALA A 607 11.52 21.92 -16.35
N LEU A 608 11.34 20.65 -16.74
CA LEU A 608 11.94 20.06 -17.94
C LEU A 608 11.20 20.44 -19.23
N GLY A 609 9.98 20.98 -19.13
CA GLY A 609 9.09 21.19 -20.28
C GLY A 609 8.58 19.88 -20.89
N ASP A 610 8.57 18.79 -20.12
CA ASP A 610 8.08 17.48 -20.50
C ASP A 610 6.64 17.32 -20.03
N PHE A 611 5.69 17.34 -20.98
CA PHE A 611 4.26 17.24 -20.69
C PHE A 611 3.71 15.81 -20.90
N SER A 612 4.58 14.82 -21.06
CA SER A 612 4.17 13.44 -21.38
C SER A 612 3.51 12.68 -20.22
N ARG A 613 3.70 13.13 -18.98
CA ARG A 613 3.21 12.47 -17.75
C ARG A 613 2.17 13.29 -16.99
N VAL A 614 1.42 14.13 -17.70
CA VAL A 614 0.28 14.84 -17.12
C VAL A 614 -0.77 13.84 -16.64
N HIS A 615 -1.26 14.07 -15.43
CA HIS A 615 -2.39 13.38 -14.80
C HIS A 615 -3.66 14.20 -14.98
N TRP A 616 -4.82 13.57 -14.87
CA TRP A 616 -6.09 14.29 -14.89
C TRP A 616 -7.02 13.81 -13.79
N SER A 617 -7.94 14.67 -13.40
CA SER A 617 -9.02 14.35 -12.48
C SER A 617 -10.29 15.08 -12.91
N LEU A 618 -11.44 14.48 -12.67
CA LEU A 618 -12.74 15.11 -12.85
C LEU A 618 -13.51 15.02 -11.53
N GLU A 619 -13.98 16.16 -11.06
CA GLU A 619 -14.86 16.26 -9.90
C GLU A 619 -16.23 16.76 -10.38
N SER A 620 -17.31 16.13 -9.95
CA SER A 620 -18.70 16.54 -10.22
C SER A 620 -19.54 16.37 -8.97
N SER A 621 -20.69 17.06 -8.89
CA SER A 621 -21.64 16.94 -7.78
C SER A 621 -22.33 15.58 -7.71
#